data_AF-A0A813AEX2-F1
#
_entry.id   AF-A0A813AEX2-F1
#
_cell.length_a   1.000
_cell.length_b   1.000
_cell.length_c   1.000
_cell.angle_alpha   90.00
_cell.angle_beta   90.00
_cell.angle_gamma   90.00
#
_symmetry.space_group_name_H-M   'P 1'
#
loop_
_entity.id
_entity.type
_entity.pdbx_description
1 polymer ?
#
loop_
_entity_poly.entity_id
_entity_poly.type
_entity_poly.pdbx_seq_one_letter_code
_entity_poly.pdbx_strand_id
1 'polypeptide(L)'
;ARLGVPPGSQFRDIGFLTHMADPAGFCIELLQTTFESSAAERAERLTRPVANKATIGQDFVSFTGRVIGQITTRITDPKRSLDFYQRVMGMKLLSVQAQLEAVEQLSLYFVAYTEDSPPIADLEAVENREWLYQRDYTTLELQHRWDYRPGSLRLPADDEEGMAGIVVRLPPEQLRRLAEGKDGDVLHDPDGLRIQLEPL
;
A
#
# COMPACT_ATOMS: atom_id res chain seq x y z
N ALA A 1 11.07 -21.83 17.03
CA ALA A 1 10.94 -20.65 17.92
C ALA A 1 9.63 -19.96 17.60
N ARG A 2 8.85 -19.52 18.60
CA ARG A 2 7.73 -18.60 18.31
C ARG A 2 8.36 -17.28 17.87
N LEU A 3 8.09 -16.83 16.65
CA LEU A 3 8.42 -15.47 16.22
C LEU A 3 7.72 -14.51 17.20
N GLY A 4 8.49 -13.83 18.04
CA GLY A 4 7.96 -12.82 18.95
C GLY A 4 7.67 -11.57 18.14
N VAL A 5 6.39 -11.25 17.96
CA VAL A 5 5.97 -9.97 17.38
C VAL A 5 5.90 -8.96 18.53
N PRO A 6 6.61 -7.81 18.47
CA PRO A 6 6.50 -6.78 19.49
C PRO A 6 5.06 -6.23 19.58
N PRO A 7 4.62 -5.76 20.75
CA PRO A 7 3.31 -5.12 20.86
C PRO A 7 3.21 -3.89 19.94
N GLY A 8 2.06 -3.74 19.29
CA GLY A 8 1.78 -2.54 18.50
C GLY A 8 1.48 -1.32 19.36
N SER A 9 1.62 -0.15 18.76
CA SER A 9 1.32 1.14 19.39
C SER A 9 0.79 2.15 18.38
N GLN A 10 0.05 3.15 18.85
CA GLN A 10 -0.37 4.25 18.01
C GLN A 10 0.85 5.07 17.59
N PHE A 11 1.08 5.14 16.29
CA PHE A 11 2.07 6.01 15.69
C PHE A 11 1.39 7.29 15.20
N ARG A 12 1.22 8.23 16.13
CA ARG A 12 0.63 9.56 15.88
C ARG A 12 -0.73 9.46 15.20
N ASP A 13 -1.00 10.30 14.20
CA ASP A 13 -2.18 10.25 13.36
C ASP A 13 -1.99 9.29 12.16
N ILE A 14 -0.85 8.59 12.03
CA ILE A 14 -0.53 7.73 10.88
C ILE A 14 -1.26 6.40 11.01
N GLY A 15 -1.00 5.63 12.05
CA GLY A 15 -1.54 4.28 12.19
C GLY A 15 -1.16 3.61 13.49
N PHE A 16 -1.88 2.57 13.89
CA PHE A 16 -1.48 1.71 15.00
C PHE A 16 -0.74 0.50 14.45
N LEU A 17 0.57 0.38 14.73
CA LEU A 17 1.42 -0.56 14.01
C LEU A 17 2.51 -1.18 14.89
N THR A 18 3.10 -2.25 14.39
CA THR A 18 4.35 -2.86 14.88
C THR A 18 5.14 -3.40 13.69
N HIS A 19 6.43 -3.63 13.88
CA HIS A 19 7.30 -4.21 12.85
C HIS A 19 7.81 -5.57 13.29
N MET A 20 7.96 -6.44 12.31
CA MET A 20 8.74 -7.67 12.44
C MET A 20 9.62 -7.84 11.21
N ALA A 21 10.55 -8.79 11.26
CA ALA A 21 11.32 -9.18 10.09
C ALA A 21 10.93 -10.59 9.66
N ASP A 22 10.95 -10.85 8.36
CA ASP A 22 10.96 -12.21 7.85
C ASP A 22 12.33 -12.90 8.14
N PRO A 23 12.48 -14.20 7.84
CA PRO A 23 13.75 -14.90 8.07
C PRO A 23 14.96 -14.34 7.31
N ALA A 24 14.75 -13.60 6.22
CA ALA A 24 15.81 -12.96 5.44
C ALA A 24 16.10 -11.51 5.91
N GLY A 25 15.36 -11.00 6.90
CA GLY A 25 15.56 -9.68 7.47
C GLY A 25 14.71 -8.57 6.82
N PHE A 26 13.80 -8.91 5.90
CA PHE A 26 12.90 -7.92 5.30
C PHE A 26 11.84 -7.47 6.29
N CYS A 27 11.65 -6.16 6.38
CA CYS A 27 10.67 -5.55 7.27
C CYS A 27 9.24 -5.88 6.81
N ILE A 28 8.46 -6.47 7.71
CA ILE A 28 7.02 -6.63 7.59
C ILE A 28 6.40 -5.69 8.63
N GLU A 29 5.62 -4.71 8.14
CA GLU A 29 4.80 -3.87 9.01
C GLU A 29 3.44 -4.53 9.22
N LEU A 30 3.06 -4.67 10.49
CA LEU A 30 1.73 -5.11 10.89
C LEU A 30 0.93 -3.89 11.29
N LEU A 31 0.05 -3.45 10.39
CA LEU A 31 -0.81 -2.30 10.58
C LEU A 31 -2.20 -2.76 11.05
N GLN A 32 -2.65 -2.23 12.19
CA GLN A 32 -4.04 -2.30 12.59
C GLN A 32 -4.85 -1.33 11.72
N THR A 33 -5.99 -1.79 11.21
CA THR A 33 -6.83 -1.03 10.26
C THR A 33 -7.60 0.13 10.90
N THR A 34 -7.40 0.33 12.21
CA THR A 34 -8.03 1.34 13.06
C THR A 34 -7.02 1.85 14.09
N PHE A 35 -7.19 3.09 14.51
CA PHE A 35 -6.42 3.75 15.54
C PHE A 35 -6.72 3.19 16.94
N GLU A 36 -5.91 3.60 17.90
CA GLU A 36 -6.08 3.29 19.31
C GLU A 36 -7.38 3.88 19.87
N SER A 37 -7.79 5.07 19.42
CA SER A 37 -9.07 5.69 19.78
C SER A 37 -10.28 4.82 19.45
N SER A 38 -10.16 3.95 18.44
CA SER A 38 -11.21 3.05 17.95
C SER A 38 -11.15 1.67 18.60
N ALA A 39 -10.35 1.47 19.66
CA ALA A 39 -10.15 0.17 20.28
C ALA A 39 -11.41 -0.47 20.86
N ALA A 40 -12.29 0.33 21.47
CA ALA A 40 -13.55 -0.16 22.03
C ALA A 40 -14.51 -0.67 20.93
N GLU A 41 -14.65 0.10 19.85
CA GLU A 41 -15.47 -0.28 18.70
C GLU A 41 -14.91 -1.54 18.02
N ARG A 42 -13.58 -1.62 17.86
CA ARG A 42 -12.90 -2.81 17.36
C ARG A 42 -13.16 -4.03 18.25
N ALA A 43 -13.06 -3.89 19.57
CA ALA A 43 -13.33 -4.98 20.51
C ALA A 43 -14.79 -5.44 20.45
N GLU A 44 -15.74 -4.50 20.37
CA GLU A 44 -17.16 -4.82 20.23
C GLU A 44 -17.39 -5.62 18.94
N ARG A 45 -16.89 -5.14 17.79
CA ARG A 45 -16.99 -5.81 16.49
C ARG A 45 -16.44 -7.24 16.55
N LEU A 46 -15.29 -7.46 17.19
CA LEU A 46 -14.65 -8.79 17.32
C LEU A 46 -15.49 -9.78 18.14
N THR A 47 -16.37 -9.29 19.00
CA THR A 47 -17.24 -10.11 19.85
C THR A 47 -18.64 -10.31 19.28
N ARG A 48 -18.99 -9.65 18.17
CA ARG A 48 -20.31 -9.80 17.55
C ARG A 48 -20.47 -11.23 16.98
N PRO A 49 -21.56 -11.94 17.30
CA PRO A 49 -21.83 -13.25 16.71
C PRO A 49 -21.99 -13.10 15.19
N VAL A 50 -21.19 -13.83 14.41
CA VAL A 50 -21.36 -13.92 12.95
C VAL A 50 -22.72 -14.53 12.68
N ALA A 51 -23.62 -13.77 12.07
CA ALA A 51 -25.03 -14.15 11.91
C ALA A 51 -25.26 -15.37 11.00
N ASN A 52 -24.23 -15.83 10.27
CA ASN A 52 -24.34 -16.97 9.35
C ASN A 52 -23.19 -17.99 9.57
N LYS A 53 -23.55 -19.18 10.08
CA LYS A 53 -22.66 -20.36 10.19
C LYS A 53 -22.12 -20.89 8.86
N ALA A 54 -22.57 -20.36 7.71
CA ALA A 54 -22.12 -20.77 6.38
C ALA A 54 -20.94 -19.94 5.82
N THR A 55 -20.55 -18.86 6.50
CA THR A 55 -19.47 -17.98 6.03
C THR A 55 -18.49 -17.70 7.17
N ILE A 56 -17.72 -18.71 7.55
CA ILE A 56 -16.46 -18.46 8.24
C ILE A 56 -15.63 -17.59 7.29
N GLY A 57 -15.47 -16.31 7.60
CA GLY A 57 -14.67 -15.37 6.80
C GLY A 57 -15.21 -13.94 6.77
N GLN A 58 -16.49 -13.71 6.48
CA GLN A 58 -16.85 -12.41 5.90
C GLN A 58 -16.78 -11.18 6.82
N ASP A 59 -16.71 -11.33 8.14
CA ASP A 59 -16.76 -10.18 9.05
C ASP A 59 -15.41 -9.75 9.62
N PHE A 60 -14.32 -10.46 9.31
CA PHE A 60 -12.97 -10.04 9.73
C PHE A 60 -11.89 -10.21 8.66
N VAL A 61 -12.03 -11.19 7.79
CA VAL A 61 -11.26 -11.34 6.56
C VAL A 61 -12.06 -12.32 5.74
N SER A 62 -12.82 -11.84 4.74
CA SER A 62 -13.44 -12.78 3.80
C SER A 62 -12.39 -13.82 3.44
N PHE A 63 -12.74 -15.10 3.33
CA PHE A 63 -11.75 -16.06 2.80
C PHE A 63 -11.28 -15.63 1.39
N THR A 64 -11.99 -14.69 0.74
CA THR A 64 -11.65 -13.97 -0.48
C THR A 64 -11.03 -12.57 -0.27
N GLY A 65 -10.90 -12.08 0.97
CA GLY A 65 -10.50 -10.72 1.37
C GLY A 65 -9.21 -10.65 2.19
N ARG A 66 -8.37 -11.69 2.15
CA ARG A 66 -7.01 -11.67 2.69
C ARG A 66 -6.08 -11.06 1.65
N VAL A 67 -5.91 -9.75 1.67
CA VAL A 67 -4.97 -9.05 0.79
C VAL A 67 -3.69 -8.71 1.53
N ILE A 68 -2.58 -8.62 0.80
CA ILE A 68 -1.47 -7.79 1.24
C ILE A 68 -2.00 -6.36 1.27
N GLY A 69 -2.10 -5.74 2.45
CA GLY A 69 -2.76 -4.44 2.60
C GLY A 69 -2.03 -3.36 1.79
N GLN A 70 -0.72 -3.25 2.00
CA GLN A 70 0.14 -2.26 1.35
C GLN A 70 1.38 -2.94 0.76
N ILE A 71 1.76 -2.51 -0.44
CA ILE A 71 3.14 -2.66 -0.94
C ILE A 71 3.76 -1.27 -0.84
N THR A 72 4.91 -1.17 -0.19
CA THR A 72 5.57 0.11 0.05
C THR A 72 6.78 0.25 -0.85
N THR A 73 6.82 1.32 -1.66
CA THR A 73 7.95 1.67 -2.52
C THR A 73 8.46 3.06 -2.20
N ARG A 74 9.69 3.36 -2.63
CA ARG A 74 10.32 4.67 -2.44
C ARG A 74 10.32 5.42 -3.76
N ILE A 75 10.08 6.72 -3.69
CA ILE A 75 10.05 7.60 -4.87
C ILE A 75 10.90 8.85 -4.64
N THR A 76 11.44 9.43 -5.71
CA THR A 76 12.24 10.67 -5.64
C THR A 76 11.50 11.94 -6.03
N ASP A 77 10.38 11.82 -6.77
CA ASP A 77 9.57 12.95 -7.22
C ASP A 77 8.08 12.58 -7.18
N PRO A 78 7.32 13.05 -6.17
CA PRO A 78 5.89 12.76 -6.04
C PRO A 78 5.08 13.13 -7.27
N LYS A 79 5.40 14.24 -7.93
CA LYS A 79 4.63 14.70 -9.08
C LYS A 79 4.80 13.77 -10.26
N ARG A 80 6.05 13.34 -10.55
CA ARG A 80 6.33 12.39 -11.64
C ARG A 80 5.74 11.02 -11.35
N SER A 81 5.90 10.52 -10.12
CA SER A 81 5.37 9.20 -9.75
C SER A 81 3.85 9.19 -9.74
N LEU A 82 3.19 10.22 -9.21
CA LEU A 82 1.73 10.34 -9.26
C LEU A 82 1.18 10.48 -10.69
N ASP A 83 1.88 11.20 -11.58
CA ASP A 83 1.49 11.29 -13.00
C ASP A 83 1.57 9.91 -13.67
N PHE A 84 2.66 9.17 -13.42
CA PHE A 84 2.83 7.81 -13.92
C PHE A 84 1.74 6.88 -13.39
N TYR A 85 1.57 6.76 -12.07
CA TYR A 85 0.61 5.81 -11.51
C TYR A 85 -0.84 6.17 -11.83
N GLN A 86 -1.20 7.45 -11.91
CA GLN A 86 -2.57 7.84 -12.22
C GLN A 86 -2.87 7.85 -13.72
N ARG A 87 -2.03 8.47 -14.55
CA ARG A 87 -2.35 8.66 -15.98
C ARG A 87 -1.86 7.52 -16.85
N VAL A 88 -0.66 7.00 -16.57
CA VAL A 88 -0.12 5.87 -17.33
C VAL A 88 -0.76 4.59 -16.83
N MET A 89 -0.60 4.28 -15.54
CA MET A 89 -1.09 3.02 -14.99
C MET A 89 -2.61 3.03 -14.76
N GLY A 90 -3.26 4.17 -14.57
CA GLY A 90 -4.72 4.24 -14.39
C GLY A 90 -5.19 4.01 -12.96
N MET A 91 -4.31 4.19 -11.97
CA MET A 91 -4.64 4.05 -10.54
C MET A 91 -5.27 5.35 -10.01
N LYS A 92 -6.04 5.25 -8.93
CA LYS A 92 -6.63 6.38 -8.23
C LYS A 92 -5.82 6.72 -6.97
N LEU A 93 -5.57 8.00 -6.72
CA LEU A 93 -5.02 8.50 -5.47
C LEU A 93 -6.11 8.53 -4.39
N LEU A 94 -5.86 7.87 -3.26
CA LEU A 94 -6.84 7.63 -2.20
C LEU A 94 -6.58 8.44 -0.94
N SER A 95 -5.32 8.71 -0.63
CA SER A 95 -4.91 9.49 0.54
C SER A 95 -3.50 10.03 0.35
N VAL A 96 -3.26 11.21 0.94
CA VAL A 96 -1.95 11.83 1.06
C VAL A 96 -1.69 12.03 2.55
N GLN A 97 -0.53 11.61 3.03
CA GLN A 97 -0.10 11.93 4.40
C GLN A 97 1.18 12.76 4.28
N ALA A 98 0.99 14.07 4.16
CA ALA A 98 2.06 15.03 3.94
C ALA A 98 2.72 15.45 5.27
N GLN A 99 3.93 16.02 5.17
CA GLN A 99 4.53 16.80 6.25
C GLN A 99 4.64 16.05 7.58
N LEU A 100 5.08 14.78 7.50
CA LEU A 100 5.46 13.98 8.66
C LEU A 100 6.85 14.43 9.17
N GLU A 101 7.01 15.73 9.40
CA GLU A 101 8.26 16.41 9.75
C GLU A 101 8.92 15.80 10.97
N ALA A 102 8.12 15.52 12.00
CA ALA A 102 8.62 14.98 13.24
C ALA A 102 8.90 13.47 13.18
N VAL A 103 8.65 12.80 12.04
CA VAL A 103 8.92 11.36 11.87
C VAL A 103 10.24 11.16 11.13
N GLU A 104 10.37 11.65 9.89
CA GLU A 104 11.60 11.57 9.08
C GLU A 104 11.64 12.57 7.91
N GLN A 105 10.85 13.65 7.93
CA GLN A 105 10.65 14.49 6.73
C GLN A 105 10.15 13.65 5.54
N LEU A 106 9.05 12.94 5.77
CA LEU A 106 8.47 11.99 4.83
C LEU A 106 7.07 12.46 4.38
N SER A 107 6.68 12.08 3.17
CA SER A 107 5.31 12.17 2.68
C SER A 107 4.90 10.85 2.04
N LEU A 108 3.67 10.43 2.33
CA LEU A 108 3.09 9.17 1.87
C LEU A 108 1.97 9.43 0.88
N TYR A 109 1.92 8.66 -0.21
CA TYR A 109 0.86 8.73 -1.20
C TYR A 109 0.33 7.33 -1.45
N PHE A 110 -0.99 7.15 -1.36
CA PHE A 110 -1.61 5.84 -1.49
C PHE A 110 -2.43 5.76 -2.78
N VAL A 111 -2.02 4.90 -3.71
CA VAL A 111 -2.70 4.69 -4.98
C VAL A 111 -3.18 3.24 -5.13
N ALA A 112 -4.32 3.03 -5.80
CA ALA A 112 -4.85 1.69 -6.07
C ALA A 112 -5.68 1.62 -7.36
N TYR A 113 -5.92 0.41 -7.87
CA TYR A 113 -6.94 0.16 -8.89
C TYR A 113 -8.30 0.03 -8.22
N THR A 114 -9.09 1.09 -8.25
CA THR A 114 -10.40 1.14 -7.59
C THR A 114 -11.24 2.32 -8.09
N GLU A 115 -12.56 2.19 -7.96
CA GLU A 115 -13.51 3.29 -8.14
C GLU A 115 -13.91 3.96 -6.82
N ASP A 116 -13.53 3.35 -5.68
CA ASP A 116 -13.80 3.86 -4.34
C ASP A 116 -13.34 5.31 -4.17
N SER A 117 -14.08 6.06 -3.35
CA SER A 117 -13.69 7.42 -2.98
C SER A 117 -13.59 7.55 -1.47
N PRO A 118 -12.59 8.28 -0.95
CA PRO A 118 -12.47 8.52 0.47
C PRO A 118 -13.68 9.28 1.01
N PRO A 119 -14.02 9.12 2.30
CA PRO A 119 -15.18 9.77 2.90
C PRO A 119 -15.05 11.29 2.94
N ILE A 120 -13.83 11.81 3.07
CA ILE A 120 -13.53 13.25 3.04
C ILE A 120 -12.83 13.59 1.72
N ALA A 121 -13.31 14.64 1.04
CA ALA A 121 -12.79 15.05 -0.27
C ALA A 121 -11.34 15.57 -0.20
N ASP A 122 -10.94 16.15 0.93
CA ASP A 122 -9.55 16.48 1.21
C ASP A 122 -8.76 15.19 1.46
N LEU A 123 -7.84 14.87 0.55
CA LEU A 123 -7.05 13.64 0.60
C LEU A 123 -6.05 13.62 1.76
N GLU A 124 -5.74 14.78 2.36
CA GLU A 124 -4.86 14.91 3.53
C GLU A 124 -5.59 14.73 4.87
N ALA A 125 -6.93 14.63 4.84
CA ALA A 125 -7.73 14.42 6.05
C ALA A 125 -7.36 13.12 6.77
N VAL A 126 -7.10 13.23 8.08
CA VAL A 126 -6.72 12.10 8.95
C VAL A 126 -7.83 11.04 9.01
N GLU A 127 -9.08 11.47 8.91
CA GLU A 127 -10.28 10.64 8.90
C GLU A 127 -10.32 9.66 7.72
N ASN A 128 -9.57 9.92 6.65
CA ASN A 128 -9.47 9.01 5.51
C ASN A 128 -8.54 7.81 5.79
N ARG A 129 -7.67 7.86 6.82
CA ARG A 129 -6.61 6.87 7.03
C ARG A 129 -7.15 5.51 7.49
N GLU A 130 -8.05 5.46 8.48
CA GLU A 130 -8.68 4.19 8.88
C GLU A 130 -9.51 3.59 7.72
N TRP A 131 -10.21 4.44 6.96
CA TRP A 131 -10.94 4.01 5.77
C TRP A 131 -10.00 3.35 4.75
N LEU A 132 -8.86 3.99 4.46
CA LEU A 132 -7.83 3.48 3.56
C LEU A 132 -7.29 2.12 4.03
N TYR A 133 -7.00 1.96 5.33
CA TYR A 133 -6.45 0.70 5.85
C TYR A 133 -7.46 -0.45 5.89
N GLN A 134 -8.74 -0.16 5.67
CA GLN A 134 -9.82 -1.15 5.62
C GLN A 134 -10.19 -1.56 4.19
N ARG A 135 -9.45 -1.11 3.15
CA ARG A 135 -9.68 -1.58 1.78
C ARG A 135 -9.44 -3.08 1.67
N ASP A 136 -10.26 -3.75 0.86
CA ASP A 136 -10.16 -5.18 0.56
C ASP A 136 -9.30 -5.46 -0.69
N TYR A 137 -8.47 -4.49 -1.08
CA TYR A 137 -7.50 -4.56 -2.17
C TYR A 137 -6.15 -3.97 -1.75
N THR A 138 -5.08 -4.43 -2.38
CA THR A 138 -3.72 -3.94 -2.13
C THR A 138 -3.58 -2.49 -2.61
N THR A 139 -3.07 -1.64 -1.73
CA THR A 139 -2.66 -0.27 -2.06
C THR A 139 -1.15 -0.21 -2.27
N LEU A 140 -0.71 0.67 -3.17
CA LEU A 140 0.70 1.00 -3.32
C LEU A 140 0.97 2.28 -2.51
N GLU A 141 1.80 2.15 -1.49
CA GLU A 141 2.28 3.26 -0.66
C GLU A 141 3.59 3.79 -1.24
N LEU A 142 3.55 5.00 -1.80
CA LEU A 142 4.71 5.70 -2.30
C LEU A 142 5.30 6.57 -1.19
N GLN A 143 6.48 6.19 -0.71
CA GLN A 143 7.22 6.93 0.31
C GLN A 143 8.21 7.90 -0.34
N HIS A 144 7.96 9.20 -0.14
CA HIS A 144 8.88 10.25 -0.55
C HIS A 144 9.56 10.88 0.66
N ARG A 145 10.86 10.61 0.84
CA ARG A 145 11.68 11.34 1.79
C ARG A 145 12.19 12.64 1.16
N TRP A 146 12.14 13.74 1.90
CA TRP A 146 12.44 15.06 1.36
C TRP A 146 13.91 15.27 1.01
N ASP A 147 14.79 14.44 1.55
CA ASP A 147 16.22 14.39 1.22
C ASP A 147 16.52 13.61 -0.07
N TYR A 148 15.56 12.86 -0.62
CA TYR A 148 15.75 12.13 -1.86
C TYR A 148 15.88 13.05 -3.06
N ARG A 149 16.70 12.63 -4.02
CA ARG A 149 16.96 13.34 -5.28
C ARG A 149 16.90 12.33 -6.41
N PRO A 150 16.56 12.73 -7.65
CA PRO A 150 16.62 11.82 -8.78
C PRO A 150 17.96 11.07 -8.84
N GLY A 151 17.90 9.73 -8.87
CA GLY A 151 19.06 8.85 -8.83
C GLY A 151 19.61 8.52 -7.43
N SER A 152 19.00 9.01 -6.35
CA SER A 152 19.38 8.63 -4.97
C SER A 152 18.86 7.27 -4.55
N LEU A 153 17.94 6.69 -5.31
CA LEU A 153 17.40 5.36 -5.06
C LEU A 153 18.24 4.30 -5.77
N ARG A 154 18.51 3.21 -5.05
CA ARG A 154 19.14 2.00 -5.59
C ARG A 154 18.15 0.85 -5.43
N LEU A 155 17.82 0.22 -6.55
CA LEU A 155 17.08 -1.03 -6.55
C LEU A 155 18.05 -2.22 -6.46
N PRO A 156 17.62 -3.36 -5.87
CA PRO A 156 18.42 -4.57 -5.86
C PRO A 156 18.74 -5.03 -7.29
N ALA A 157 19.95 -5.56 -7.50
CA ALA A 157 20.29 -6.27 -8.74
C ALA A 157 19.59 -7.64 -8.81
N ASP A 158 19.59 -8.29 -9.98
CA ASP A 158 18.94 -9.60 -10.19
C ASP A 158 19.52 -10.72 -9.30
N ASP A 159 20.76 -10.58 -8.86
CA ASP A 159 21.48 -11.51 -7.98
C ASP A 159 21.53 -11.03 -6.52
N GLU A 160 20.80 -9.96 -6.18
CA GLU A 160 20.73 -9.40 -4.84
C GLU A 160 19.37 -9.68 -4.18
N GLU A 161 19.40 -9.93 -2.87
CA GLU A 161 18.18 -10.07 -2.09
C GLU A 161 17.41 -8.75 -2.01
N GLY A 162 16.14 -8.75 -2.41
CA GLY A 162 15.25 -7.61 -2.26
C GLY A 162 14.05 -7.63 -3.21
N MET A 163 13.29 -6.54 -3.21
CA MET A 163 12.18 -6.35 -4.14
C MET A 163 12.66 -5.55 -5.36
N ALA A 164 12.93 -6.26 -6.46
CA ALA A 164 13.32 -5.63 -7.73
C ALA A 164 12.12 -5.10 -8.55
N GLY A 165 10.90 -5.53 -8.21
CA GLY A 165 9.70 -5.14 -8.94
C GLY A 165 8.41 -5.73 -8.42
N ILE A 166 7.32 -5.40 -9.10
CA ILE A 166 5.98 -5.91 -8.84
C ILE A 166 5.36 -6.50 -10.11
N VAL A 167 4.38 -7.38 -9.94
CA VAL A 167 3.54 -7.89 -11.04
C VAL A 167 2.17 -7.25 -10.92
N VAL A 168 1.65 -6.72 -12.03
CA VAL A 168 0.32 -6.12 -12.11
C VAL A 168 -0.49 -6.82 -13.19
N ARG A 169 -1.62 -7.40 -12.78
CA ARG A 169 -2.56 -8.04 -13.71
C ARG A 169 -3.61 -7.03 -14.16
N LEU A 170 -3.78 -6.88 -15.47
CA LEU A 170 -4.65 -5.86 -16.07
C LEU A 170 -5.62 -6.46 -17.10
N PRO A 171 -6.78 -5.79 -17.34
CA PRO A 171 -7.66 -6.16 -18.44
C PRO A 171 -6.93 -6.08 -19.80
N PRO A 172 -7.28 -6.94 -20.78
CA PRO A 172 -6.60 -6.97 -22.08
C PRO A 172 -6.55 -5.62 -22.81
N GLU A 173 -7.59 -4.79 -22.69
CA GLU A 173 -7.63 -3.47 -23.31
C GLU A 173 -6.58 -2.52 -22.73
N GLN A 174 -6.41 -2.54 -21.40
CA GLN A 174 -5.43 -1.71 -20.71
C GLN A 174 -4.00 -2.21 -20.98
N LEU A 175 -3.79 -3.53 -21.05
CA LEU A 175 -2.51 -4.12 -21.47
C LEU A 175 -2.12 -3.68 -22.87
N ARG A 176 -3.04 -3.77 -23.84
CA ARG A 176 -2.78 -3.33 -25.23
C ARG A 176 -2.36 -1.85 -25.27
N ARG A 177 -3.11 -0.98 -24.59
CA ARG A 177 -2.77 0.45 -24.49
C ARG A 177 -1.37 0.67 -23.91
N LEU A 178 -0.95 -0.11 -22.91
CA LEU A 178 0.35 0.02 -22.28
C LEU A 178 1.50 -0.59 -23.09
N ALA A 179 1.21 -1.63 -23.88
CA ALA A 179 2.15 -2.31 -24.76
C ALA A 179 2.30 -1.64 -26.14
N GLU A 180 1.36 -0.78 -26.53
CA GLU A 180 1.42 -0.01 -27.79
C GLU A 180 2.75 0.76 -27.91
N GLY A 181 3.56 0.36 -28.90
CA GLY A 181 4.86 0.97 -29.19
C GLY A 181 6.01 0.53 -28.29
N LYS A 182 5.85 -0.53 -27.48
CA LYS A 182 6.90 -1.09 -26.61
C LYS A 182 7.18 -2.54 -26.95
N ASP A 183 8.45 -2.92 -26.79
CA ASP A 183 8.91 -4.29 -26.97
C ASP A 183 8.87 -4.99 -25.60
N GLY A 184 7.73 -5.60 -25.28
CA GLY A 184 7.56 -6.45 -24.09
C GLY A 184 6.58 -5.97 -23.02
N ASP A 185 6.33 -6.87 -22.07
CA ASP A 185 5.31 -6.72 -21.02
C ASP A 185 5.88 -6.10 -19.72
N VAL A 186 6.94 -5.30 -19.83
CA VAL A 186 7.61 -4.70 -18.68
C VAL A 186 7.62 -3.18 -18.78
N LEU A 187 7.14 -2.52 -17.72
CA LEU A 187 7.28 -1.09 -17.51
C LEU A 187 8.27 -0.82 -16.39
N HIS A 188 8.79 0.40 -16.38
CA HIS A 188 9.52 0.94 -15.23
C HIS A 188 8.79 2.18 -14.75
N ASP A 189 8.66 2.32 -13.43
CA ASP A 189 8.23 3.58 -12.84
C ASP A 189 9.31 4.67 -13.02
N PRO A 190 9.05 5.94 -12.66
CA PRO A 190 10.02 7.02 -12.79
C PRO A 190 11.34 6.85 -12.02
N ASP A 191 11.34 5.95 -11.03
CA ASP A 191 12.45 5.64 -10.13
C ASP A 191 13.14 4.30 -10.49
N GLY A 192 12.66 3.63 -11.55
CA GLY A 192 13.25 2.41 -12.11
C GLY A 192 12.64 1.10 -11.62
N LEU A 193 11.61 1.13 -10.75
CA LEU A 193 10.97 -0.09 -10.25
C LEU A 193 10.39 -0.87 -11.43
N ARG A 194 10.76 -2.15 -11.54
CA ARG A 194 10.22 -3.01 -12.59
C ARG A 194 8.76 -3.35 -12.30
N ILE A 195 7.91 -3.18 -13.31
CA ILE A 195 6.49 -3.54 -13.27
C ILE A 195 6.22 -4.52 -14.41
N GLN A 196 6.10 -5.79 -14.07
CA GLN A 196 5.68 -6.83 -15.01
C GLN A 196 4.18 -6.76 -15.19
N LEU A 197 3.73 -6.65 -16.44
CA LEU A 197 2.33 -6.66 -16.81
C LEU A 197 1.90 -8.07 -17.19
N GLU A 198 0.71 -8.47 -16.73
CA GLU A 198 0.12 -9.77 -17.03
C GLU A 198 -1.39 -9.64 -17.29
N PRO A 199 -2.00 -10.54 -18.08
CA PRO A 199 -3.45 -10.58 -18.24
C PRO A 199 -4.17 -11.04 -16.96
N LEU A 200 -5.31 -10.40 -16.66
CA LEU A 200 -6.28 -10.86 -15.66
C LEU A 200 -6.93 -12.20 -16.02
#